data_AF-A0A523YUD0-F1
#
_entry.id   AF-A0A523YUD0-F1
#
_cell.length_a   1.000
_cell.length_b   1.000
_cell.length_c   1.000
_cell.angle_alpha   90.00
_cell.angle_beta   90.00
_cell.angle_gamma   90.00
#
_symmetry.space_group_name_H-M   'P 1'
#
loop_
_entity.id
_entity.type
_entity.pdbx_description
1 polymer ?
#
loop_
_entity_poly.entity_id
_entity_poly.type
_entity_poly.pdbx_seq_one_letter_code
_entity_poly.pdbx_strand_id
1 'polypeptide(L)'
;MKPLNETVSKSADILQFWGRSVLQGSEAAGEWMRKAAGMPTLSEQAAESLARHSQELADFLDTAEAGIGSYTEYVTIVGEVNSELAEWEAATVLITQAQFDFNQTMTDSTATVTEQLDALRALTEERTKAGGVVGMWAQFQHTAITAQILEADAIEQTTAALEAQRIEIEKINKARAETGAAIVEAREAMEDLGADIADLTAKQSEQLEKQAEAHQKRMAEIARRGAARRVQLATQLARSLADAERDRTRALEDAARQHGQAVQDIERRHQERLRDIEASYQKTVAEASIERDALAILRARERRTEELDEANRDRTTSLDDENRNFAEQQRQAQQAYQDRVEAARRSYTERLRELEQELAAEAARERAAWAERKAAIEKENQIELGLQETQYAELEAAYQRHLWRMHRIRKRMRAVSSPVGGAGGTTGMQAGFEGIVTGPRTFKVEPGVTEFVYASGALGQRQTVMPSAAATQAAGLRAAVSGQVGVGLSGFSEGLLARVGP
;
A
#
# COMPACT_ATOMS: atom_id res chain seq x y z
N MET A 1 -7.76 51.84 -20.79
CA MET A 1 -7.96 50.94 -19.63
C MET A 1 -7.13 49.66 -19.79
N LYS A 2 -5.80 49.74 -19.62
CA LYS A 2 -4.86 48.61 -19.56
C LYS A 2 -3.58 49.02 -18.79
N PRO A 3 -3.67 49.28 -17.47
CA PRO A 3 -2.49 48.98 -16.64
C PRO A 3 -2.79 48.34 -15.26
N LEU A 4 -4.04 48.09 -14.87
CA LEU A 4 -4.34 47.54 -13.53
C LEU A 4 -4.09 46.03 -13.36
N ASN A 5 -4.03 45.25 -14.44
CA ASN A 5 -3.82 43.79 -14.34
C ASN A 5 -2.34 43.38 -14.16
N GLU A 6 -1.38 44.21 -14.58
CA GLU A 6 0.04 43.88 -14.44
C GLU A 6 0.58 44.15 -13.03
N THR A 7 0.02 45.16 -12.34
CA THR A 7 0.44 45.50 -10.98
C THR A 7 -0.10 44.50 -9.95
N VAL A 8 -1.31 43.96 -10.15
CA VAL A 8 -1.90 42.94 -9.28
C VAL A 8 -1.21 41.58 -9.45
N SER A 9 -0.80 41.23 -10.69
CA SER A 9 -0.02 40.00 -10.94
C SER A 9 1.36 40.04 -10.28
N LYS A 10 2.10 41.15 -10.42
CA LYS A 10 3.44 41.30 -9.81
C LYS A 10 3.40 41.36 -8.28
N SER A 11 2.31 41.87 -7.70
CA SER A 11 2.11 41.87 -6.25
C SER A 11 1.82 40.46 -5.70
N ALA A 12 1.10 39.64 -6.46
CA ALA A 12 0.82 38.24 -6.11
C ALA A 12 2.09 37.37 -6.18
N ASP A 13 2.95 37.59 -7.18
CA ASP A 13 4.22 36.86 -7.31
C ASP A 13 5.21 37.20 -6.19
N ILE A 14 5.27 38.46 -5.76
CA ILE A 14 6.13 38.90 -4.64
C ILE A 14 5.62 38.34 -3.31
N LEU A 15 4.31 38.27 -3.09
CA LEU A 15 3.72 37.66 -1.89
C LEU A 15 3.86 36.13 -1.88
N GLN A 16 3.81 35.48 -3.04
CA GLN A 16 4.11 34.04 -3.16
C GLN A 16 5.61 33.74 -2.96
N PHE A 17 6.49 34.64 -3.40
CA PHE A 17 7.94 34.54 -3.18
C PHE A 17 8.29 34.71 -1.70
N TRP A 18 7.77 35.75 -1.03
CA TRP A 18 7.99 35.95 0.41
C TRP A 18 7.30 34.89 1.28
N GLY A 19 6.12 34.41 0.87
CA GLY A 19 5.44 33.28 1.52
C GLY A 19 6.25 31.98 1.43
N ARG A 20 6.90 31.70 0.29
CA ARG A 20 7.80 30.54 0.13
C ARG A 20 9.12 30.69 0.90
N SER A 21 9.73 31.87 0.92
CA SER A 21 11.00 32.08 1.61
C SER A 21 10.89 32.03 3.15
N VAL A 22 9.77 32.46 3.73
CA VAL A 22 9.53 32.39 5.19
C VAL A 22 9.17 30.97 5.64
N LEU A 23 8.41 30.21 4.82
CA LEU A 23 8.15 28.79 5.09
C LEU A 23 9.43 27.94 4.95
N GLN A 24 10.22 28.15 3.90
CA GLN A 24 11.50 27.47 3.71
C GLN A 24 12.54 27.82 4.77
N GLY A 25 12.56 29.05 5.30
CA GLY A 25 13.47 29.44 6.38
C GLY A 25 13.17 28.75 7.72
N SER A 26 11.89 28.58 8.06
CA SER A 26 11.47 27.89 9.29
C SER A 26 11.64 26.37 9.22
N GLU A 27 11.40 25.78 8.04
CA GLU A 27 11.65 24.36 7.78
C GLU A 27 13.14 24.04 7.70
N ALA A 28 13.95 24.91 7.08
CA ALA A 28 15.41 24.75 7.05
C ALA A 28 16.05 24.91 8.44
N ALA A 29 15.56 25.83 9.28
CA ALA A 29 15.99 25.94 10.67
C ALA A 29 15.61 24.70 11.49
N GLY A 30 14.42 24.13 11.24
CA GLY A 30 13.97 22.88 11.86
C GLY A 30 14.79 21.66 11.42
N GLU A 31 15.09 21.52 10.14
CA GLU A 31 15.96 20.45 9.62
C GLU A 31 17.40 20.60 10.10
N TRP A 32 17.92 21.82 10.16
CA TRP A 32 19.26 22.09 10.69
C TRP A 32 19.37 21.73 12.18
N MET A 33 18.39 22.11 13.00
CA MET A 33 18.39 21.76 14.43
C MET A 33 18.28 20.26 14.68
N ARG A 34 17.50 19.52 13.87
CA ARG A 34 17.44 18.04 13.97
C ARG A 34 18.78 17.41 13.62
N LYS A 35 19.39 17.85 12.52
CA LYS A 35 20.70 17.36 12.09
C LYS A 35 21.80 17.66 13.10
N ALA A 36 21.78 18.86 13.70
CA ALA A 36 22.70 19.25 14.77
C ALA A 36 22.48 18.42 16.07
N ALA A 37 21.25 17.96 16.32
CA ALA A 37 20.90 17.10 17.45
C ALA A 37 21.10 15.59 17.16
N GLY A 38 21.63 15.21 16.00
CA GLY A 38 21.78 13.80 15.59
C GLY A 38 20.46 13.09 15.31
N MET A 39 19.38 13.83 15.11
CA MET A 39 18.06 13.30 14.77
C MET A 39 17.86 13.30 13.24
N PRO A 40 17.23 12.26 12.67
CA PRO A 40 16.95 12.21 11.24
C PRO A 40 16.05 13.39 10.83
N THR A 41 16.41 14.03 9.72
CA THR A 41 15.66 15.13 9.13
C THR A 41 14.31 14.65 8.58
N LEU A 42 13.39 15.58 8.31
CA LEU A 42 12.08 15.21 7.75
C LEU A 42 12.23 14.61 6.35
N SER A 43 13.18 15.13 5.56
CA SER A 43 13.56 14.58 4.26
C SER A 43 14.14 13.17 4.37
N GLU A 44 15.01 12.88 5.35
CA GLU A 44 15.54 11.54 5.60
C GLU A 44 14.44 10.56 6.06
N GLN A 45 13.53 10.99 6.95
CA GLN A 45 12.38 10.17 7.39
C GLN A 45 11.41 9.89 6.23
N ALA A 46 11.17 10.87 5.36
CA ALA A 46 10.34 10.71 4.18
C ALA A 46 10.99 9.75 3.17
N ALA A 47 12.30 9.86 2.95
CA ALA A 47 13.04 8.94 2.07
C ALA A 47 13.05 7.51 2.62
N GLU A 48 13.21 7.34 3.93
CA GLU A 48 13.16 6.02 4.59
C GLU A 48 11.74 5.42 4.53
N SER A 49 10.69 6.22 4.74
CA SER A 49 9.31 5.78 4.59
C SER A 49 8.98 5.39 3.15
N LEU A 50 9.50 6.13 2.16
CA LEU A 50 9.32 5.82 0.74
C LEU A 50 10.05 4.53 0.35
N ALA A 51 11.26 4.32 0.85
CA ALA A 51 12.03 3.11 0.64
C ALA A 51 11.34 1.88 1.26
N ARG A 52 10.78 2.02 2.47
CA ARG A 52 10.01 0.96 3.13
C ARG A 52 8.74 0.59 2.36
N HIS A 53 7.97 1.59 1.91
CA HIS A 53 6.79 1.34 1.09
C HIS A 53 7.14 0.72 -0.27
N SER A 54 8.25 1.15 -0.89
CA SER A 54 8.73 0.53 -2.14
C SER A 54 9.12 -0.93 -1.95
N GLN A 55 9.69 -1.28 -0.80
CA GLN A 55 10.05 -2.66 -0.46
C GLN A 55 8.79 -3.51 -0.20
N GLU A 56 7.82 -2.99 0.58
CA GLU A 56 6.53 -3.66 0.82
C GLU A 56 5.76 -3.92 -0.47
N LEU A 57 5.83 -2.99 -1.44
CA LEU A 57 5.21 -3.14 -2.76
C LEU A 57 5.92 -4.19 -3.62
N ALA A 58 7.25 -4.27 -3.53
CA ALA A 58 8.03 -5.31 -4.21
C ALA A 58 7.72 -6.70 -3.62
N ASP A 59 7.68 -6.84 -2.29
CA ASP A 59 7.35 -8.09 -1.61
C ASP A 59 5.90 -8.54 -1.91
N PHE A 60 4.96 -7.59 -2.01
CA PHE A 60 3.57 -7.86 -2.42
C PHE A 60 3.49 -8.34 -3.87
N LEU A 61 4.24 -7.72 -4.79
CA LEU A 61 4.28 -8.13 -6.20
C LEU A 61 4.91 -9.51 -6.37
N ASP A 62 5.99 -9.83 -5.66
CA ASP A 62 6.61 -11.16 -5.66
C ASP A 62 5.64 -12.23 -5.14
N THR A 63 4.83 -11.90 -4.12
CA THR A 63 3.81 -12.81 -3.57
C THR A 63 2.62 -12.99 -4.52
N ALA A 64 2.20 -11.92 -5.19
CA ALA A 64 1.13 -11.97 -6.21
C ALA A 64 1.57 -12.76 -7.46
N GLU A 65 2.83 -12.61 -7.89
CA GLU A 65 3.40 -13.34 -9.02
C GLU A 65 3.52 -14.85 -8.72
N ALA A 66 3.84 -15.22 -7.46
CA ALA A 66 3.80 -16.60 -7.01
C ALA A 66 2.38 -17.21 -7.01
N GLY A 67 1.34 -16.43 -6.72
CA GLY A 67 -0.06 -16.85 -6.79
C GLY A 67 -0.62 -16.96 -8.22
N ILE A 68 -0.18 -16.08 -9.13
CA ILE A 68 -0.56 -16.12 -10.55
C ILE A 68 0.08 -17.35 -11.24
N GLY A 69 1.28 -17.76 -10.82
CA GLY A 69 1.93 -18.98 -11.30
C GLY A 69 1.07 -20.24 -11.15
N SER A 70 0.40 -20.43 -10.00
CA SER A 70 -0.45 -21.61 -9.79
C SER A 70 -1.73 -21.61 -10.62
N TYR A 71 -2.28 -20.44 -10.93
CA TYR A 71 -3.49 -20.34 -11.76
C TYR A 71 -3.18 -20.60 -13.24
N THR A 72 -2.02 -20.13 -13.73
CA THR A 72 -1.58 -20.35 -15.12
C THR A 72 -1.22 -21.83 -15.37
N GLU A 73 -0.62 -22.49 -14.37
CA GLU A 73 -0.35 -23.94 -14.41
C GLU A 73 -1.65 -24.76 -14.40
N TYR A 74 -2.65 -24.34 -13.60
CA TYR A 74 -3.99 -24.96 -13.62
C TYR A 74 -4.70 -24.80 -14.96
N VAL A 75 -4.70 -23.60 -15.58
CA VAL A 75 -5.31 -23.37 -16.90
C VAL A 75 -4.61 -24.18 -17.99
N THR A 76 -3.29 -24.34 -17.93
CA THR A 76 -2.52 -25.14 -18.89
C THR A 76 -2.85 -26.63 -18.78
N ILE A 77 -2.90 -27.17 -17.55
CA ILE A 77 -3.29 -28.56 -17.28
C ILE A 77 -4.74 -28.82 -17.74
N VAL A 78 -5.67 -27.89 -17.49
CA VAL A 78 -7.06 -28.01 -17.96
C VAL A 78 -7.14 -27.93 -19.49
N GLY A 79 -6.30 -27.13 -20.13
CA GLY A 79 -6.18 -27.06 -21.59
C GLY A 79 -5.69 -28.37 -22.21
N GLU A 80 -4.62 -28.96 -21.66
CA GLU A 80 -4.05 -30.24 -22.12
C GLU A 80 -5.02 -31.41 -21.94
N VAL A 81 -5.72 -31.46 -20.79
CA VAL A 81 -6.75 -32.48 -20.53
C VAL A 81 -7.92 -32.35 -21.52
N ASN A 82 -8.32 -31.13 -21.89
CA ASN A 82 -9.38 -30.90 -22.86
C ASN A 82 -8.97 -31.26 -24.29
N SER A 83 -7.72 -31.02 -24.70
CA SER A 83 -7.24 -31.43 -26.03
C SER A 83 -7.16 -32.95 -26.15
N GLU A 84 -6.69 -33.64 -25.10
CA GLU A 84 -6.71 -35.10 -25.07
C GLU A 84 -8.15 -35.62 -25.13
N LEU A 85 -9.09 -35.02 -24.39
CA LEU A 85 -10.49 -35.44 -24.42
C LEU A 85 -11.10 -35.32 -25.83
N ALA A 86 -10.81 -34.23 -26.54
CA ALA A 86 -11.28 -34.00 -27.91
C ALA A 86 -10.69 -35.01 -28.92
N GLU A 87 -9.41 -35.35 -28.80
CA GLU A 87 -8.78 -36.40 -29.62
C GLU A 87 -9.40 -37.78 -29.36
N TRP A 88 -9.72 -38.08 -28.09
CA TRP A 88 -10.40 -39.31 -27.71
C TRP A 88 -11.86 -39.37 -28.20
N GLU A 89 -12.57 -38.25 -28.23
CA GLU A 89 -13.92 -38.17 -28.81
C GLU A 89 -13.87 -38.43 -30.32
N ALA A 90 -12.94 -37.80 -31.04
CA ALA A 90 -12.72 -38.04 -32.46
C ALA A 90 -12.34 -39.51 -32.76
N ALA A 91 -11.46 -40.10 -31.96
CA ALA A 91 -11.10 -41.51 -32.07
C ALA A 91 -12.28 -42.44 -31.77
N THR A 92 -13.14 -42.10 -30.81
CA THR A 92 -14.34 -42.88 -30.49
C THR A 92 -15.33 -42.85 -31.65
N VAL A 93 -15.56 -41.70 -32.28
CA VAL A 93 -16.44 -41.58 -33.45
C VAL A 93 -15.95 -42.48 -34.59
N LEU A 94 -14.64 -42.46 -34.88
CA LEU A 94 -14.03 -43.31 -35.91
C LEU A 94 -14.13 -44.81 -35.59
N ILE A 95 -13.90 -45.22 -34.34
CA ILE A 95 -14.05 -46.63 -33.92
C ILE A 95 -15.51 -47.06 -34.01
N THR A 96 -16.45 -46.19 -33.60
CA THR A 96 -17.88 -46.50 -33.65
C THR A 96 -18.37 -46.62 -35.09
N GLN A 97 -17.88 -45.76 -35.99
CA GLN A 97 -18.17 -45.84 -37.42
C GLN A 97 -17.60 -47.13 -38.03
N ALA A 98 -16.33 -47.46 -37.76
CA ALA A 98 -15.71 -48.69 -38.25
C ALA A 98 -16.44 -49.95 -37.75
N GLN A 99 -16.93 -49.93 -36.52
CA GLN A 99 -17.69 -51.04 -35.93
C GLN A 99 -19.12 -51.13 -36.49
N PHE A 100 -19.74 -50.00 -36.83
CA PHE A 100 -20.99 -49.96 -37.59
C PHE A 100 -20.82 -50.55 -38.98
N ASP A 101 -19.80 -50.12 -39.72
CA ASP A 101 -19.49 -50.60 -41.08
C ASP A 101 -19.18 -52.11 -41.08
N PHE A 102 -18.45 -52.60 -40.07
CA PHE A 102 -18.20 -54.03 -39.88
C PHE A 102 -19.49 -54.82 -39.61
N ASN A 103 -20.36 -54.33 -38.72
CA ASN A 103 -21.64 -54.98 -38.43
C ASN A 103 -22.58 -54.99 -39.63
N GLN A 104 -22.57 -53.92 -40.44
CA GLN A 104 -23.34 -53.86 -41.68
C GLN A 104 -22.82 -54.89 -42.70
N THR A 105 -21.49 -54.99 -42.84
CA THR A 105 -20.85 -56.01 -43.69
C THR A 105 -21.17 -57.43 -43.22
N MET A 106 -21.15 -57.69 -41.91
CA MET A 106 -21.55 -58.99 -41.36
C MET A 106 -23.03 -59.28 -41.60
N THR A 107 -23.91 -58.28 -41.45
CA THR A 107 -25.35 -58.42 -41.72
C THR A 107 -25.60 -58.77 -43.18
N ASP A 108 -24.94 -58.08 -44.11
CA ASP A 108 -25.02 -58.35 -45.55
C ASP A 108 -24.48 -59.75 -45.90
N SER A 109 -23.37 -60.15 -45.26
CA SER A 109 -22.82 -61.51 -45.40
C SER A 109 -23.77 -62.57 -44.86
N THR A 110 -24.41 -62.34 -43.71
CA THR A 110 -25.40 -63.29 -43.14
C THR A 110 -26.65 -63.40 -43.98
N ALA A 111 -27.13 -62.31 -44.57
CA ALA A 111 -28.25 -62.33 -45.51
C ALA A 111 -27.92 -63.17 -46.75
N THR A 112 -26.70 -63.02 -47.27
CA THR A 112 -26.20 -63.82 -48.40
C THR A 112 -26.07 -65.31 -48.04
N VAL A 113 -25.56 -65.63 -46.85
CA VAL A 113 -25.45 -67.02 -46.37
C VAL A 113 -26.83 -67.64 -46.14
N THR A 114 -27.79 -66.87 -45.62
CA THR A 114 -29.16 -67.34 -45.39
C THR A 114 -29.88 -67.60 -46.72
N GLU A 115 -29.70 -66.71 -47.72
CA GLU A 115 -30.20 -66.91 -49.08
C GLU A 115 -29.59 -68.16 -49.73
N GLN A 116 -28.29 -68.40 -49.55
CA GLN A 116 -27.62 -69.63 -50.00
C GLN A 116 -28.12 -70.88 -49.27
N LEU A 117 -28.39 -70.80 -47.97
CA LEU A 117 -28.93 -71.89 -47.16
C LEU A 117 -30.37 -72.24 -47.56
N ASP A 118 -31.20 -71.23 -47.85
CA ASP A 118 -32.57 -71.42 -48.33
C ASP A 118 -32.59 -71.99 -49.75
N ALA A 119 -31.68 -71.55 -50.63
CA ALA A 119 -31.48 -72.15 -51.96
C ALA A 119 -31.03 -73.62 -51.87
N LEU A 120 -30.13 -73.94 -50.93
CA LEU A 120 -29.70 -75.32 -50.65
C LEU A 120 -30.85 -76.16 -50.07
N ARG A 121 -31.67 -75.62 -49.16
CA ARG A 121 -32.86 -76.30 -48.64
C ARG A 121 -33.86 -76.59 -49.75
N ALA A 122 -34.13 -75.64 -50.64
CA ALA A 122 -35.00 -75.82 -51.80
C ALA A 122 -34.49 -76.92 -52.76
N LEU A 123 -33.19 -76.92 -53.06
CA LEU A 123 -32.54 -77.98 -53.85
C LEU A 123 -32.62 -79.36 -53.17
N THR A 124 -32.57 -79.40 -51.84
CA THR A 124 -32.66 -80.65 -51.06
C THR A 124 -34.10 -81.19 -51.02
N GLU A 125 -35.10 -80.31 -50.94
CA GLU A 125 -36.52 -80.67 -51.10
C GLU A 125 -36.86 -81.16 -52.51
N GLU A 126 -36.24 -80.57 -53.54
CA GLU A 126 -36.43 -81.00 -54.94
C GLU A 126 -35.81 -82.38 -55.18
N ARG A 127 -34.65 -82.66 -54.56
CA ARG A 127 -33.97 -83.96 -54.62
C ARG A 127 -34.67 -85.07 -53.85
N THR A 128 -35.31 -84.75 -52.72
CA THR A 128 -36.10 -85.73 -51.95
C THR A 128 -37.40 -86.13 -52.67
N LYS A 129 -37.94 -85.27 -53.55
CA LYS A 129 -39.03 -85.63 -54.47
C LYS A 129 -38.60 -86.53 -55.63
N ALA A 130 -37.30 -86.57 -55.97
CA ALA A 130 -36.76 -87.30 -57.12
C ALA A 130 -36.42 -88.79 -56.86
N GLY A 131 -36.71 -89.33 -55.67
CA GLY A 131 -36.76 -90.77 -55.37
C GLY A 131 -35.77 -91.70 -56.11
N GLY A 132 -34.54 -91.84 -55.61
CA GLY A 132 -33.60 -92.85 -56.14
C GLY A 132 -32.30 -93.02 -55.34
N VAL A 133 -32.19 -94.15 -54.62
CA VAL A 133 -31.01 -94.97 -54.24
C VAL A 133 -29.65 -94.24 -54.27
N VAL A 134 -29.08 -93.67 -53.20
CA VAL A 134 -28.70 -94.12 -51.83
C VAL A 134 -27.49 -95.05 -51.77
N GLY A 135 -26.44 -94.60 -51.06
CA GLY A 135 -25.32 -95.42 -50.61
C GLY A 135 -24.19 -94.59 -50.00
N MET A 136 -23.38 -93.92 -50.83
CA MET A 136 -22.16 -93.20 -50.39
C MET A 136 -22.25 -91.67 -50.50
N TRP A 137 -23.04 -91.14 -51.44
CA TRP A 137 -23.18 -89.68 -51.64
C TRP A 137 -23.98 -88.99 -50.53
N ALA A 138 -24.90 -89.73 -49.90
CA ALA A 138 -25.71 -89.24 -48.77
C ALA A 138 -24.86 -88.96 -47.51
N GLN A 139 -23.76 -89.68 -47.30
CA GLN A 139 -22.88 -89.48 -46.14
C GLN A 139 -22.00 -88.23 -46.31
N PHE A 140 -21.55 -87.93 -47.54
CA PHE A 140 -20.86 -86.67 -47.86
C PHE A 140 -21.79 -85.46 -47.73
N GLN A 141 -23.05 -85.56 -48.22
CA GLN A 141 -24.01 -84.48 -48.07
C GLN A 141 -24.46 -84.28 -46.62
N HIS A 142 -24.62 -85.36 -45.84
CA HIS A 142 -24.92 -85.22 -44.42
C HIS A 142 -23.78 -84.50 -43.68
N THR A 143 -22.52 -84.80 -43.99
CA THR A 143 -21.37 -84.12 -43.35
C THR A 143 -21.30 -82.63 -43.74
N ALA A 144 -21.57 -82.31 -45.01
CA ALA A 144 -21.62 -80.91 -45.48
C ALA A 144 -22.81 -80.14 -44.87
N ILE A 145 -23.98 -80.76 -44.75
CA ILE A 145 -25.16 -80.14 -44.13
C ILE A 145 -24.95 -79.96 -42.62
N THR A 146 -24.33 -80.92 -41.92
CA THR A 146 -24.00 -80.75 -40.49
C THR A 146 -22.96 -79.66 -40.28
N ALA A 147 -21.97 -79.51 -41.19
CA ALA A 147 -21.01 -78.41 -41.15
C ALA A 147 -21.69 -77.05 -41.37
N GLN A 148 -22.61 -76.94 -42.32
CA GLN A 148 -23.38 -75.71 -42.57
C GLN A 148 -24.35 -75.36 -41.43
N ILE A 149 -24.92 -76.37 -40.75
CA ILE A 149 -25.75 -76.15 -39.55
C ILE A 149 -24.89 -75.67 -38.38
N LEU A 150 -23.70 -76.24 -38.16
CA LEU A 150 -22.75 -75.76 -37.16
C LEU A 150 -22.26 -74.33 -37.46
N GLU A 151 -22.10 -73.98 -38.73
CA GLU A 151 -21.76 -72.64 -39.18
C GLU A 151 -22.92 -71.65 -38.97
N ALA A 152 -24.17 -72.08 -39.20
CA ALA A 152 -25.37 -71.29 -38.90
C ALA A 152 -25.56 -71.06 -37.39
N ASP A 153 -25.34 -72.08 -36.55
CA ASP A 153 -25.37 -71.93 -35.08
C ASP A 153 -24.24 -70.99 -34.60
N ALA A 154 -23.05 -71.06 -35.21
CA ALA A 154 -21.95 -70.14 -34.91
C ALA A 154 -22.30 -68.71 -35.33
N ILE A 155 -22.95 -68.52 -36.48
CA ILE A 155 -23.47 -67.22 -36.92
C ILE A 155 -24.48 -66.69 -35.91
N GLU A 156 -25.50 -67.46 -35.54
CA GLU A 156 -26.54 -67.04 -34.57
C GLU A 156 -25.94 -66.64 -33.21
N GLN A 157 -24.95 -67.40 -32.71
CA GLN A 157 -24.21 -67.05 -31.51
C GLN A 157 -23.41 -65.75 -31.66
N THR A 158 -22.80 -65.50 -32.82
CA THR A 158 -22.11 -64.23 -33.08
C THR A 158 -23.06 -63.05 -33.20
N THR A 159 -24.23 -63.21 -33.83
CA THR A 159 -25.24 -62.14 -33.93
C THR A 159 -25.80 -61.78 -32.56
N ALA A 160 -26.11 -62.78 -31.72
CA ALA A 160 -26.54 -62.56 -30.34
C ALA A 160 -25.45 -61.86 -29.50
N ALA A 161 -24.17 -62.21 -29.70
CA ALA A 161 -23.05 -61.53 -29.04
C ALA A 161 -22.89 -60.07 -29.50
N LEU A 162 -23.08 -59.80 -30.80
CA LEU A 162 -23.04 -58.44 -31.37
C LEU A 162 -24.21 -57.57 -30.90
N GLU A 163 -25.43 -58.12 -30.81
CA GLU A 163 -26.58 -57.40 -30.22
C GLU A 163 -26.36 -57.09 -28.74
N ALA A 164 -25.82 -58.04 -27.96
CA ALA A 164 -25.46 -57.80 -26.56
C ALA A 164 -24.40 -56.69 -26.42
N GLN A 165 -23.39 -56.68 -27.30
CA GLN A 165 -22.40 -55.59 -27.36
C GLN A 165 -23.03 -54.26 -27.74
N ARG A 166 -23.94 -54.22 -28.72
CA ARG A 166 -24.65 -53.01 -29.14
C ARG A 166 -25.44 -52.40 -27.98
N ILE A 167 -26.21 -53.21 -27.25
CA ILE A 167 -26.98 -52.77 -26.08
C ILE A 167 -26.05 -52.20 -25.00
N GLU A 168 -24.88 -52.83 -24.77
CA GLU A 168 -23.91 -52.34 -23.81
C GLU A 168 -23.26 -51.02 -24.25
N ILE A 169 -22.91 -50.87 -25.54
CA ILE A 169 -22.41 -49.61 -26.12
C ILE A 169 -23.45 -48.50 -25.99
N GLU A 170 -24.74 -48.79 -26.21
CA GLU A 170 -25.81 -47.81 -26.07
C GLU A 170 -25.98 -47.33 -24.62
N LYS A 171 -25.92 -48.26 -23.65
CA LYS A 171 -25.88 -47.91 -22.20
C LYS A 171 -24.67 -47.04 -21.87
N ILE A 172 -23.51 -47.34 -22.45
CA ILE A 172 -22.29 -46.56 -22.27
C ILE A 172 -22.44 -45.15 -22.83
N ASN A 173 -22.97 -45.02 -24.04
CA ASN A 173 -23.15 -43.72 -24.69
C ASN A 173 -24.16 -42.86 -23.93
N LYS A 174 -25.24 -43.48 -23.43
CA LYS A 174 -26.18 -42.81 -22.52
C LYS A 174 -25.48 -42.34 -21.24
N ALA A 175 -24.69 -43.19 -20.59
CA ALA A 175 -23.93 -42.82 -19.40
C ALA A 175 -22.90 -41.71 -19.69
N ARG A 176 -22.26 -41.70 -20.87
CA ARG A 176 -21.36 -40.62 -21.31
C ARG A 176 -22.10 -39.31 -21.52
N ALA A 177 -23.29 -39.33 -22.12
CA ALA A 177 -24.10 -38.12 -22.32
C ALA A 177 -24.57 -37.53 -20.99
N GLU A 178 -25.09 -38.35 -20.07
CA GLU A 178 -25.46 -37.94 -18.71
C GLU A 178 -24.26 -37.36 -17.94
N THR A 179 -23.07 -37.90 -18.20
CA THR A 179 -21.80 -37.42 -17.63
C THR A 179 -21.38 -36.08 -18.20
N GLY A 180 -21.39 -35.92 -19.52
CA GLY A 180 -21.07 -34.65 -20.18
C GLY A 180 -21.97 -33.53 -19.68
N ALA A 181 -23.28 -33.79 -19.53
CA ALA A 181 -24.23 -32.85 -18.95
C ALA A 181 -23.86 -32.44 -17.52
N ALA A 182 -23.51 -33.41 -16.66
CA ALA A 182 -23.10 -33.13 -15.27
C ALA A 182 -21.77 -32.34 -15.18
N ILE A 183 -20.84 -32.54 -16.12
CA ILE A 183 -19.59 -31.77 -16.18
C ILE A 183 -19.86 -30.32 -16.58
N VAL A 184 -20.75 -30.09 -17.56
CA VAL A 184 -21.15 -28.75 -17.98
C VAL A 184 -21.85 -28.02 -16.83
N GLU A 185 -22.80 -28.67 -16.15
CA GLU A 185 -23.50 -28.11 -14.99
C GLU A 185 -22.53 -27.77 -13.84
N ALA A 186 -21.56 -28.66 -13.55
CA ALA A 186 -20.55 -28.39 -12.55
C ALA A 186 -19.63 -27.22 -12.93
N ARG A 187 -19.31 -27.07 -14.23
CA ARG A 187 -18.49 -25.96 -14.73
C ARG A 187 -19.25 -24.63 -14.61
N GLU A 188 -20.51 -24.59 -15.02
CA GLU A 188 -21.36 -23.40 -14.88
C GLU A 188 -21.47 -23.00 -13.40
N ALA A 189 -21.67 -23.96 -12.49
CA ALA A 189 -21.67 -23.70 -11.05
C ALA A 189 -20.33 -23.18 -10.51
N MET A 190 -19.19 -23.64 -11.03
CA MET A 190 -17.86 -23.09 -10.66
C MET A 190 -17.67 -21.66 -11.18
N GLU A 191 -18.16 -21.36 -12.37
CA GLU A 191 -18.06 -20.02 -12.97
C GLU A 191 -18.91 -19.01 -12.20
N ASP A 192 -20.15 -19.38 -11.85
CA ASP A 192 -21.02 -18.57 -10.99
C ASP A 192 -20.40 -18.33 -9.61
N LEU A 193 -19.85 -19.38 -8.98
CA LEU A 193 -19.14 -19.24 -7.70
C LEU A 193 -17.92 -18.32 -7.82
N GLY A 194 -17.16 -18.42 -8.91
CA GLY A 194 -16.03 -17.54 -9.19
C GLY A 194 -16.44 -16.08 -9.34
N ALA A 195 -17.57 -15.81 -10.00
CA ALA A 195 -18.14 -14.48 -10.10
C ALA A 195 -18.60 -13.94 -8.73
N ASP A 196 -19.23 -14.78 -7.90
CA ASP A 196 -19.65 -14.42 -6.55
C ASP A 196 -18.46 -14.09 -5.63
N ILE A 197 -17.36 -14.85 -5.71
CA ILE A 197 -16.11 -14.56 -4.98
C ILE A 197 -15.54 -13.20 -5.43
N ALA A 198 -15.54 -12.93 -6.74
CA ALA A 198 -15.01 -11.67 -7.28
C ALA A 198 -15.85 -10.46 -6.86
N ASP A 199 -17.18 -10.54 -6.91
CA ASP A 199 -18.09 -9.48 -6.47
C ASP A 199 -17.98 -9.24 -4.95
N LEU A 200 -17.86 -10.31 -4.17
CA LEU A 200 -17.62 -10.22 -2.73
C LEU A 200 -16.30 -9.49 -2.43
N THR A 201 -15.22 -9.88 -3.11
CA THR A 201 -13.90 -9.25 -2.95
C THR A 201 -13.95 -7.76 -3.32
N ALA A 202 -14.67 -7.41 -4.40
CA ALA A 202 -14.86 -6.03 -4.81
C ALA A 202 -15.61 -5.21 -3.75
N LYS A 203 -16.74 -5.71 -3.23
CA LYS A 203 -17.51 -5.06 -2.15
C LYS A 203 -16.68 -4.84 -0.90
N GLN A 204 -15.87 -5.83 -0.51
CA GLN A 204 -14.99 -5.74 0.64
C GLN A 204 -13.89 -4.68 0.45
N SER A 205 -13.28 -4.62 -0.74
CA SER A 205 -12.29 -3.59 -1.06
C SER A 205 -12.88 -2.18 -0.99
N GLU A 206 -14.09 -1.99 -1.54
CA GLU A 206 -14.80 -0.70 -1.50
C GLU A 206 -15.14 -0.29 -0.06
N GLN A 207 -15.56 -1.26 0.78
CA GLN A 207 -15.83 -1.01 2.19
C GLN A 207 -14.56 -0.60 2.96
N LEU A 208 -13.44 -1.27 2.73
CA LEU A 208 -12.15 -0.90 3.33
C LEU A 208 -11.69 0.48 2.88
N GLU A 209 -11.83 0.82 1.60
CA GLU A 209 -11.48 2.13 1.06
C GLU A 209 -12.32 3.24 1.71
N LYS A 210 -13.65 3.08 1.77
CA LYS A 210 -14.55 4.03 2.44
C LYS A 210 -14.18 4.25 3.90
N GLN A 211 -13.83 3.19 4.62
CA GLN A 211 -13.42 3.30 6.02
C GLN A 211 -12.04 3.94 6.18
N ALA A 212 -11.11 3.64 5.28
CA ALA A 212 -9.78 4.26 5.25
C ALA A 212 -9.89 5.77 4.98
N GLU A 213 -10.72 6.19 4.01
CA GLU A 213 -11.00 7.60 3.76
C GLU A 213 -11.61 8.29 4.99
N ALA A 214 -12.59 7.66 5.64
CA ALA A 214 -13.23 8.20 6.82
C ALA A 214 -12.21 8.38 7.96
N HIS A 215 -11.31 7.41 8.16
CA HIS A 215 -10.22 7.49 9.12
C HIS A 215 -9.24 8.64 8.78
N GLN A 216 -8.81 8.75 7.52
CA GLN A 216 -7.93 9.84 7.08
C GLN A 216 -8.58 11.21 7.31
N LYS A 217 -9.87 11.36 6.98
CA LYS A 217 -10.64 12.60 7.21
C LYS A 217 -10.67 12.97 8.70
N ARG A 218 -10.89 12.00 9.60
CA ARG A 218 -10.87 12.23 11.06
C ARG A 218 -9.47 12.62 11.56
N MET A 219 -8.44 11.93 11.10
CA MET A 219 -7.06 12.27 11.46
C MET A 219 -6.68 13.68 10.99
N ALA A 220 -7.09 14.07 9.80
CA ALA A 220 -6.90 15.44 9.29
C ALA A 220 -7.69 16.48 10.12
N GLU A 221 -8.88 16.14 10.59
CA GLU A 221 -9.67 17.01 11.47
C GLU A 221 -8.98 17.24 12.82
N ILE A 222 -8.47 16.17 13.46
CA ILE A 222 -7.69 16.25 14.71
C ILE A 222 -6.49 17.18 14.51
N ALA A 223 -5.76 17.02 13.40
CA ALA A 223 -4.61 17.86 13.08
C ALA A 223 -5.00 19.34 12.89
N ARG A 224 -6.09 19.62 12.15
CA ARG A 224 -6.60 20.99 11.95
C ARG A 224 -7.04 21.64 13.27
N ARG A 225 -7.76 20.90 14.11
CA ARG A 225 -8.20 21.38 15.43
C ARG A 225 -7.00 21.67 16.33
N GLY A 226 -6.00 20.80 16.32
CA GLY A 226 -4.74 20.99 17.03
C GLY A 226 -4.00 22.24 16.58
N ALA A 227 -3.85 22.45 15.27
CA ALA A 227 -3.23 23.64 14.72
C ALA A 227 -3.96 24.93 15.13
N ALA A 228 -5.30 24.95 15.05
CA ALA A 228 -6.10 26.09 15.47
C ALA A 228 -5.92 26.43 16.96
N ARG A 229 -5.89 25.42 17.84
CA ARG A 229 -5.65 25.63 19.28
C ARG A 229 -4.24 26.16 19.57
N ARG A 230 -3.21 25.71 18.84
CA ARG A 230 -1.84 26.26 18.95
C ARG A 230 -1.79 27.75 18.61
N VAL A 231 -2.47 28.17 17.54
CA VAL A 231 -2.57 29.60 17.17
C VAL A 231 -3.27 30.42 18.26
N GLN A 232 -4.33 29.87 18.85
CA GLN A 232 -5.03 30.52 19.97
C GLN A 232 -4.13 30.69 21.19
N LEU A 233 -3.37 29.65 21.58
CA LEU A 233 -2.42 29.73 22.70
C LEU A 233 -1.32 30.77 22.42
N ALA A 234 -0.77 30.79 21.21
CA ALA A 234 0.24 31.78 20.83
C ALA A 234 -0.32 33.21 20.87
N THR A 235 -1.57 33.40 20.44
CA THR A 235 -2.26 34.70 20.51
C THR A 235 -2.49 35.13 21.97
N GLN A 236 -2.85 34.20 22.86
CA GLN A 236 -3.00 34.48 24.28
C GLN A 236 -1.67 34.89 24.92
N LEU A 237 -0.57 34.20 24.60
CA LEU A 237 0.77 34.57 25.05
C LEU A 237 1.14 35.98 24.57
N ALA A 238 0.95 36.27 23.29
CA ALA A 238 1.26 37.58 22.73
C ALA A 238 0.48 38.71 23.43
N ARG A 239 -0.81 38.50 23.74
CA ARG A 239 -1.62 39.45 24.52
C ARG A 239 -1.07 39.64 25.93
N SER A 240 -0.77 38.55 26.64
CA SER A 240 -0.22 38.62 28.00
C SER A 240 1.12 39.37 28.05
N LEU A 241 1.98 39.20 27.05
CA LEU A 241 3.24 39.94 26.96
C LEU A 241 3.02 41.43 26.67
N ALA A 242 2.07 41.75 25.78
CA ALA A 242 1.71 43.14 25.49
C ALA A 242 1.12 43.86 26.71
N ASP A 243 0.30 43.17 27.51
CA ASP A 243 -0.26 43.72 28.75
C ASP A 243 0.81 43.92 29.82
N ALA A 244 1.74 42.97 29.97
CA ALA A 244 2.88 43.12 30.89
C ALA A 244 3.74 44.35 30.54
N GLU A 245 3.99 44.59 29.25
CA GLU A 245 4.78 45.75 28.80
C GLU A 245 4.04 47.08 29.01
N ARG A 246 2.72 47.12 28.80
CA ARG A 246 1.89 48.30 29.10
C ARG A 246 1.94 48.64 30.58
N ASP A 247 1.82 47.63 31.44
CA ASP A 247 1.85 47.83 32.89
C ASP A 247 3.24 48.32 33.36
N ARG A 248 4.33 47.78 32.79
CA ARG A 248 5.69 48.27 33.03
C ARG A 248 5.82 49.74 32.65
N THR A 249 5.33 50.11 31.46
CA THR A 249 5.39 51.49 30.96
C THR A 249 4.65 52.45 31.88
N ARG A 250 3.42 52.09 32.29
CA ARG A 250 2.62 52.90 33.23
C ARG A 250 3.32 53.07 34.58
N ALA A 251 3.88 51.99 35.12
CA ALA A 251 4.62 52.05 36.39
C ALA A 251 5.83 53.00 36.31
N LEU A 252 6.56 52.99 35.19
CA LEU A 252 7.68 53.90 34.97
C LEU A 252 7.24 55.37 34.80
N GLU A 253 6.15 55.61 34.08
CA GLU A 253 5.56 56.95 33.94
C GLU A 253 5.06 57.50 35.28
N ASP A 254 4.41 56.67 36.10
CA ASP A 254 3.96 57.03 37.44
C ASP A 254 5.13 57.37 38.36
N ALA A 255 6.17 56.53 38.38
CA ALA A 255 7.40 56.79 39.13
C ALA A 255 8.07 58.10 38.69
N ALA A 256 8.15 58.36 37.37
CA ALA A 256 8.76 59.58 36.85
C ALA A 256 7.96 60.85 37.22
N ARG A 257 6.63 60.76 37.22
CA ARG A 257 5.76 61.86 37.67
C ARG A 257 5.94 62.16 39.16
N GLN A 258 5.99 61.12 40.00
CA GLN A 258 6.21 61.27 41.44
C GLN A 258 7.58 61.88 41.75
N HIS A 259 8.65 61.38 41.10
CA HIS A 259 10.00 61.94 41.23
C HIS A 259 10.02 63.42 40.83
N GLY A 260 9.44 63.76 39.67
CA GLY A 260 9.39 65.16 39.21
C GLY A 260 8.71 66.11 40.20
N GLN A 261 7.65 65.65 40.88
CA GLN A 261 6.98 66.42 41.94
C GLN A 261 7.85 66.53 43.21
N ALA A 262 8.47 65.43 43.64
CA ALA A 262 9.34 65.41 44.81
C ALA A 262 10.55 66.36 44.65
N VAL A 263 11.18 66.37 43.48
CA VAL A 263 12.28 67.30 43.16
C VAL A 263 11.82 68.74 43.22
N GLN A 264 10.66 69.07 42.62
CA GLN A 264 10.12 70.44 42.69
C GLN A 264 9.85 70.89 44.13
N ASP A 265 9.36 69.99 44.97
CA ASP A 265 9.10 70.26 46.39
C ASP A 265 10.40 70.47 47.18
N ILE A 266 11.45 69.68 46.91
CA ILE A 266 12.79 69.87 47.49
C ILE A 266 13.35 71.24 47.11
N GLU A 267 13.27 71.62 45.82
CA GLU A 267 13.74 72.92 45.34
C GLU A 267 12.97 74.08 45.97
N ARG A 268 11.64 73.97 46.10
CA ARG A 268 10.82 75.00 46.73
C ARG A 268 11.22 75.21 48.20
N ARG A 269 11.37 74.13 48.97
CA ARG A 269 11.80 74.20 50.38
C ARG A 269 13.18 74.82 50.52
N HIS A 270 14.10 74.48 49.63
CA HIS A 270 15.44 75.07 49.62
C HIS A 270 15.37 76.59 49.33
N GLN A 271 14.60 77.02 48.33
CA GLN A 271 14.42 78.44 48.04
C GLN A 271 13.79 79.22 49.21
N GLU A 272 12.81 78.64 49.89
CA GLU A 272 12.22 79.21 51.10
C GLU A 272 13.28 79.37 52.20
N ARG A 273 14.08 78.32 52.44
CA ARG A 273 15.19 78.35 53.42
C ARG A 273 16.21 79.44 53.12
N LEU A 274 16.58 79.64 51.85
CA LEU A 274 17.49 80.71 51.43
C LEU A 274 16.92 82.11 51.73
N ARG A 275 15.62 82.31 51.53
CA ARG A 275 14.94 83.59 51.84
C ARG A 275 14.93 83.86 53.34
N ASP A 276 14.68 82.84 54.14
CA ASP A 276 14.66 82.96 55.61
C ASP A 276 16.04 83.30 56.17
N ILE A 277 17.09 82.65 55.65
CA ILE A 277 18.49 82.94 55.99
C ILE A 277 18.83 84.40 55.66
N GLU A 278 18.44 84.87 54.47
CA GLU A 278 18.68 86.26 54.06
C GLU A 278 17.92 87.26 54.94
N ALA A 279 16.64 87.01 55.23
CA ALA A 279 15.84 87.88 56.07
C ALA A 279 16.40 87.97 57.51
N SER A 280 16.82 86.83 58.07
CA SER A 280 17.48 86.75 59.38
C SER A 280 18.77 87.59 59.41
N TYR A 281 19.64 87.41 58.40
CA TYR A 281 20.87 88.18 58.27
C TYR A 281 20.64 89.68 58.17
N GLN A 282 19.74 90.12 57.28
CA GLN A 282 19.43 91.54 57.08
C GLN A 282 18.92 92.19 58.37
N LYS A 283 18.08 91.47 59.12
CA LYS A 283 17.59 91.93 60.43
C LYS A 283 18.75 92.14 61.42
N THR A 284 19.62 91.14 61.58
CA THR A 284 20.77 91.23 62.49
C THR A 284 21.74 92.35 62.09
N VAL A 285 21.99 92.54 60.80
CA VAL A 285 22.85 93.63 60.30
C VAL A 285 22.23 94.99 60.56
N ALA A 286 20.92 95.16 60.35
CA ALA A 286 20.23 96.41 60.63
C ALA A 286 20.30 96.79 62.11
N GLU A 287 20.05 95.83 63.01
CA GLU A 287 20.15 96.00 64.47
C GLU A 287 21.59 96.39 64.88
N ALA A 288 22.59 95.62 64.44
CA ALA A 288 24.00 95.90 64.75
C ALA A 288 24.50 97.24 64.18
N SER A 289 23.97 97.68 63.04
CA SER A 289 24.33 98.96 62.41
C SER A 289 23.84 100.15 63.23
N ILE A 290 22.65 100.04 63.83
CA ILE A 290 22.11 101.07 64.74
C ILE A 290 23.00 101.18 65.99
N GLU A 291 23.49 100.05 66.49
CA GLU A 291 24.36 99.97 67.68
C GLU A 291 25.84 100.30 67.39
N ARG A 292 26.22 100.42 66.10
CA ARG A 292 27.60 100.59 65.63
C ARG A 292 28.54 99.44 66.04
N ASP A 293 28.01 98.22 66.19
CA ASP A 293 28.81 97.03 66.50
C ASP A 293 29.27 96.33 65.21
N ALA A 294 30.48 96.65 64.77
CA ALA A 294 31.08 96.04 63.58
C ALA A 294 31.35 94.53 63.74
N LEU A 295 31.60 94.05 64.97
CA LEU A 295 31.87 92.63 65.21
C LEU A 295 30.60 91.79 65.08
N ALA A 296 29.45 92.32 65.50
CA ALA A 296 28.16 91.66 65.31
C ALA A 296 27.84 91.44 63.82
N ILE A 297 28.15 92.41 62.95
CA ILE A 297 27.96 92.29 61.50
C ILE A 297 28.83 91.17 60.90
N LEU A 298 30.10 91.06 61.34
CA LEU A 298 31.00 90.00 60.88
C LEU A 298 30.50 88.62 61.29
N ARG A 299 30.11 88.44 62.56
CA ARG A 299 29.53 87.17 63.04
C ARG A 299 28.24 86.80 62.32
N ALA A 300 27.38 87.78 62.02
CA ALA A 300 26.17 87.55 61.23
C ALA A 300 26.50 87.05 59.81
N ARG A 301 27.57 87.56 59.20
CA ARG A 301 28.03 87.12 57.86
C ARG A 301 28.59 85.70 57.89
N GLU A 302 29.41 85.37 58.90
CA GLU A 302 29.93 84.01 59.08
C GLU A 302 28.79 83.03 59.28
N ARG A 303 27.87 83.31 60.20
CA ARG A 303 26.68 82.47 60.45
C ARG A 303 25.83 82.28 59.19
N ARG A 304 25.56 83.36 58.43
CA ARG A 304 24.84 83.25 57.15
C ARG A 304 25.55 82.29 56.18
N THR A 305 26.87 82.34 56.12
CA THR A 305 27.65 81.48 55.22
C THR A 305 27.53 80.02 55.64
N GLU A 306 27.65 79.73 56.94
CA GLU A 306 27.47 78.38 57.48
C GLU A 306 26.05 77.83 57.22
N GLU A 307 25.01 78.64 57.45
CA GLU A 307 23.62 78.26 57.20
C GLU A 307 23.33 78.03 55.71
N LEU A 308 23.95 78.81 54.81
CA LEU A 308 23.85 78.59 53.37
C LEU A 308 24.51 77.27 52.94
N ASP A 309 25.69 76.97 53.48
CA ASP A 309 26.39 75.72 53.21
C ASP A 309 25.61 74.51 53.73
N GLU A 310 25.03 74.61 54.92
CA GLU A 310 24.14 73.58 55.49
C GLU A 310 22.90 73.37 54.61
N ALA A 311 22.20 74.44 54.23
CA ALA A 311 21.02 74.36 53.35
C ALA A 311 21.35 73.74 51.97
N ASN A 312 22.55 73.99 51.44
CA ASN A 312 23.03 73.38 50.21
C ASN A 312 23.32 71.88 50.37
N ARG A 313 23.93 71.47 51.49
CA ARG A 313 24.18 70.05 51.79
C ARG A 313 22.88 69.28 51.99
N ASP A 314 21.91 69.87 52.69
CA ASP A 314 20.60 69.26 52.94
C ASP A 314 19.82 69.06 51.63
N ARG A 315 19.82 70.07 50.74
CA ARG A 315 19.24 69.96 49.40
C ARG A 315 19.91 68.83 48.61
N THR A 316 21.24 68.79 48.60
CA THR A 316 22.00 67.77 47.86
C THR A 316 21.68 66.37 48.38
N THR A 317 21.68 66.18 49.70
CA THR A 317 21.36 64.89 50.34
C THR A 317 19.93 64.46 50.00
N SER A 318 18.97 65.39 50.06
CA SER A 318 17.56 65.12 49.74
C SER A 318 17.38 64.72 48.27
N LEU A 319 18.09 65.38 47.34
CA LEU A 319 18.06 65.03 45.92
C LEU A 319 18.70 63.66 45.67
N ASP A 320 19.81 63.35 46.34
CA ASP A 320 20.48 62.05 46.22
C ASP A 320 19.60 60.90 46.71
N ASP A 321 18.92 61.08 47.85
CA ASP A 321 18.00 60.08 48.40
C ASP A 321 16.78 59.89 47.49
N GLU A 322 16.20 60.97 46.95
CA GLU A 322 15.09 60.86 46.00
C GLU A 322 15.51 60.16 44.69
N ASN A 323 16.71 60.46 44.19
CA ASN A 323 17.26 59.78 43.02
C ASN A 323 17.48 58.27 43.27
N ARG A 324 17.89 57.87 44.48
CA ARG A 324 18.01 56.45 44.87
C ARG A 324 16.64 55.79 44.93
N ASN A 325 15.64 56.44 45.51
CA ASN A 325 14.26 55.95 45.57
C ASN A 325 13.69 55.72 44.17
N PHE A 326 13.86 56.70 43.27
CA PHE A 326 13.41 56.57 41.89
C PHE A 326 14.12 55.42 41.15
N ALA A 327 15.44 55.29 41.31
CA ALA A 327 16.18 54.17 40.72
C ALA A 327 15.72 52.81 41.25
N GLU A 328 15.33 52.73 42.53
CA GLU A 328 14.75 51.52 43.11
C GLU A 328 13.38 51.19 42.53
N GLN A 329 12.49 52.19 42.40
CA GLN A 329 11.17 52.00 41.76
C GLN A 329 11.30 51.50 40.32
N GLN A 330 12.27 52.01 39.55
CA GLN A 330 12.55 51.51 38.20
C GLN A 330 12.99 50.03 38.21
N ARG A 331 13.87 49.64 39.15
CA ARG A 331 14.30 48.24 39.30
C ARG A 331 13.14 47.32 39.67
N GLN A 332 12.29 47.73 40.60
CA GLN A 332 11.12 46.97 41.00
C GLN A 332 10.12 46.80 39.85
N ALA A 333 9.84 47.86 39.08
CA ALA A 333 8.98 47.78 37.90
C ALA A 333 9.56 46.83 36.83
N GLN A 334 10.87 46.86 36.63
CA GLN A 334 11.55 45.96 35.70
C GLN A 334 11.51 44.49 36.15
N GLN A 335 11.72 44.22 37.44
CA GLN A 335 11.65 42.88 38.00
C GLN A 335 10.23 42.32 37.93
N ALA A 336 9.22 43.11 38.30
CA ALA A 336 7.82 42.71 38.19
C ALA A 336 7.41 42.38 36.75
N TYR A 337 7.94 43.10 35.76
CA TYR A 337 7.77 42.76 34.35
C TYR A 337 8.40 41.42 33.98
N GLN A 338 9.65 41.17 34.39
CA GLN A 338 10.35 39.92 34.13
C GLN A 338 9.58 38.73 34.72
N ASP A 339 9.15 38.84 35.97
CA ASP A 339 8.38 37.79 36.66
C ASP A 339 7.08 37.45 35.92
N ARG A 340 6.37 38.48 35.43
CA ARG A 340 5.14 38.29 34.63
C ARG A 340 5.41 37.64 33.28
N VAL A 341 6.48 38.05 32.59
CA VAL A 341 6.88 37.45 31.31
C VAL A 341 7.23 35.97 31.50
N GLU A 342 7.99 35.62 32.54
CA GLU A 342 8.33 34.25 32.86
C GLU A 342 7.10 33.41 33.21
N ALA A 343 6.19 33.95 34.03
CA ALA A 343 4.94 33.27 34.38
C ALA A 343 4.09 33.00 33.14
N ALA A 344 3.96 33.97 32.23
CA ALA A 344 3.23 33.82 30.98
C ALA A 344 3.87 32.75 30.07
N ARG A 345 5.20 32.72 29.96
CA ARG A 345 5.93 31.71 29.18
C ARG A 345 5.79 30.30 29.76
N ARG A 346 5.88 30.16 31.09
CA ARG A 346 5.67 28.88 31.78
C ARG A 346 4.26 28.35 31.53
N SER A 347 3.25 29.20 31.75
CA SER A 347 1.86 28.83 31.51
C SER A 347 1.60 28.43 30.04
N TYR A 348 2.17 29.15 29.08
CA TYR A 348 2.07 28.78 27.66
C TYR A 348 2.69 27.41 27.37
N THR A 349 3.88 27.14 27.93
CA THR A 349 4.60 25.88 27.70
C THR A 349 3.86 24.69 28.30
N GLU A 350 3.31 24.84 29.50
CA GLU A 350 2.49 23.82 30.16
C GLU A 350 1.23 23.52 29.35
N ARG A 351 0.47 24.55 28.95
CA ARG A 351 -0.74 24.38 28.13
C ARG A 351 -0.46 23.78 26.76
N LEU A 352 0.68 24.14 26.15
CA LEU A 352 1.09 23.55 24.87
C LEU A 352 1.37 22.05 25.03
N ARG A 353 2.05 21.65 26.10
CA ARG A 353 2.31 20.25 26.42
C ARG A 353 1.02 19.47 26.69
N GLU A 354 0.09 20.04 27.46
CA GLU A 354 -1.23 19.43 27.70
C GLU A 354 -2.00 19.22 26.39
N LEU A 355 -2.01 20.23 25.51
CA LEU A 355 -2.63 20.15 24.19
C LEU A 355 -2.00 19.05 23.33
N GLU A 356 -0.67 18.93 23.35
CA GLU A 356 0.02 17.88 22.59
C GLU A 356 -0.29 16.48 23.11
N GLN A 357 -0.41 16.31 24.43
CA GLN A 357 -0.82 15.04 25.04
C GLN A 357 -2.27 14.69 24.70
N GLU A 358 -3.19 15.67 24.75
CA GLU A 358 -4.58 15.48 24.36
C GLU A 358 -4.71 15.04 22.90
N LEU A 359 -4.03 15.73 21.97
CA LEU A 359 -4.05 15.40 20.54
C LEU A 359 -3.41 14.03 20.26
N ALA A 360 -2.32 13.70 20.95
CA ALA A 360 -1.67 12.39 20.82
C ALA A 360 -2.59 11.26 21.31
N ALA A 361 -3.28 11.46 22.43
CA ALA A 361 -4.24 10.50 22.97
C ALA A 361 -5.47 10.35 22.05
N GLU A 362 -6.00 11.45 21.51
CA GLU A 362 -7.11 11.41 20.54
C GLU A 362 -6.71 10.67 19.26
N ALA A 363 -5.54 10.97 18.70
CA ALA A 363 -4.99 10.28 17.55
C ALA A 363 -4.75 8.78 17.82
N ALA A 364 -4.26 8.41 19.00
CA ALA A 364 -4.06 7.02 19.39
C ALA A 364 -5.39 6.25 19.47
N ARG A 365 -6.43 6.86 20.06
CA ARG A 365 -7.78 6.27 20.11
C ARG A 365 -8.37 6.06 18.72
N GLU A 366 -8.24 7.05 17.83
CA GLU A 366 -8.76 6.91 16.46
C GLU A 366 -8.00 5.86 15.65
N ARG A 367 -6.67 5.71 15.85
CA ARG A 367 -5.89 4.62 15.25
C ARG A 367 -6.29 3.24 15.80
N ALA A 368 -6.52 3.13 17.11
CA ALA A 368 -6.98 1.88 17.71
C ALA A 368 -8.38 1.50 17.18
N ALA A 369 -9.30 2.45 17.14
CA ALA A 369 -10.63 2.24 16.58
C ALA A 369 -10.59 1.85 15.09
N TRP A 370 -9.66 2.41 14.32
CA TRP A 370 -9.43 2.01 12.93
C TRP A 370 -8.91 0.58 12.82
N ALA A 371 -7.90 0.22 13.63
CA ALA A 371 -7.36 -1.14 13.64
C ALA A 371 -8.43 -2.18 14.01
N GLU A 372 -9.29 -1.88 14.99
CA GLU A 372 -10.43 -2.74 15.36
C GLU A 372 -11.44 -2.89 14.21
N ARG A 373 -11.82 -1.79 13.56
CA ARG A 373 -12.72 -1.83 12.39
C ARG A 373 -12.13 -2.65 11.25
N LYS A 374 -10.84 -2.47 10.96
CA LYS A 374 -10.13 -3.21 9.92
C LYS A 374 -10.10 -4.71 10.25
N ALA A 375 -9.73 -5.08 11.47
CA ALA A 375 -9.70 -6.48 11.91
C ALA A 375 -11.09 -7.13 11.89
N ALA A 376 -12.16 -6.38 12.20
CA ALA A 376 -13.53 -6.87 12.11
C ALA A 376 -13.91 -7.20 10.67
N ILE A 377 -13.59 -6.32 9.71
CA ILE A 377 -13.83 -6.54 8.29
C ILE A 377 -13.01 -7.74 7.80
N GLU A 378 -11.72 -7.80 8.11
CA GLU A 378 -10.87 -8.94 7.71
C GLU A 378 -11.39 -10.28 8.26
N LYS A 379 -11.90 -10.29 9.50
CA LYS A 379 -12.49 -11.49 10.10
C LYS A 379 -13.79 -11.89 9.40
N GLU A 380 -14.65 -10.93 9.08
CA GLU A 380 -15.89 -11.18 8.32
C GLU A 380 -15.53 -11.77 6.95
N ASN A 381 -14.53 -11.20 6.27
CA ASN A 381 -14.05 -11.68 4.98
C ASN A 381 -13.51 -13.11 5.05
N GLN A 382 -12.74 -13.45 6.09
CA GLN A 382 -12.22 -14.81 6.28
C GLN A 382 -13.35 -15.83 6.50
N ILE A 383 -14.44 -15.45 7.16
CA ILE A 383 -15.59 -16.33 7.37
C ILE A 383 -16.32 -16.55 6.04
N GLU A 384 -16.58 -15.49 5.27
CA GLU A 384 -17.26 -15.60 3.98
C GLU A 384 -16.44 -16.39 2.95
N LEU A 385 -15.13 -16.13 2.86
CA LEU A 385 -14.23 -16.90 2.01
C LEU A 385 -14.17 -18.36 2.43
N GLY A 386 -14.10 -18.65 3.74
CA GLY A 386 -14.12 -20.03 4.24
C GLY A 386 -15.42 -20.77 3.87
N LEU A 387 -16.57 -20.08 3.88
CA LEU A 387 -17.84 -20.65 3.41
C LEU A 387 -17.79 -20.96 1.90
N GLN A 388 -17.26 -20.04 1.08
CA GLN A 388 -17.12 -20.27 -0.35
C GLN A 388 -16.10 -21.37 -0.68
N GLU A 389 -14.98 -21.46 0.06
CA GLU A 389 -14.01 -22.55 -0.07
C GLU A 389 -14.63 -23.91 0.25
N THR A 390 -15.48 -23.99 1.29
CA THR A 390 -16.19 -25.25 1.58
C THR A 390 -17.16 -25.64 0.46
N GLN A 391 -17.88 -24.68 -0.13
CA GLN A 391 -18.75 -24.93 -1.29
C GLN A 391 -17.94 -25.40 -2.50
N TYR A 392 -16.80 -24.76 -2.76
CA TYR A 392 -15.90 -25.16 -3.85
C TYR A 392 -15.35 -26.57 -3.63
N ALA A 393 -14.90 -26.90 -2.41
CA ALA A 393 -14.39 -28.22 -2.07
C ALA A 393 -15.47 -29.31 -2.20
N GLU A 394 -16.72 -29.02 -1.84
CA GLU A 394 -17.85 -29.95 -2.03
C GLU A 394 -18.13 -30.21 -3.50
N LEU A 395 -18.11 -29.15 -4.32
CA LEU A 395 -18.31 -29.21 -5.76
C LEU A 395 -17.18 -29.97 -6.45
N GLU A 396 -15.92 -29.69 -6.08
CA GLU A 396 -14.75 -30.40 -6.57
C GLU A 396 -14.78 -31.87 -6.17
N ALA A 397 -15.13 -32.19 -4.92
CA ALA A 397 -15.28 -33.57 -4.48
C ALA A 397 -16.40 -34.30 -5.25
N ALA A 398 -17.50 -33.61 -5.58
CA ALA A 398 -18.56 -34.16 -6.42
C ALA A 398 -18.05 -34.46 -7.84
N TYR A 399 -17.29 -33.54 -8.41
CA TYR A 399 -16.64 -33.69 -9.71
C TYR A 399 -15.63 -34.85 -9.72
N GLN A 400 -14.77 -34.97 -8.71
CA GLN A 400 -13.81 -36.07 -8.58
C GLN A 400 -14.50 -37.43 -8.42
N ARG A 401 -15.56 -37.53 -7.60
CA ARG A 401 -16.39 -38.74 -7.48
C ARG A 401 -17.00 -39.13 -8.82
N HIS A 402 -17.31 -38.14 -9.64
CA HIS A 402 -17.85 -38.34 -10.97
C HIS A 402 -16.79 -38.86 -11.96
N LEU A 403 -15.61 -38.23 -12.04
CA LEU A 403 -14.47 -38.73 -12.82
C LEU A 403 -14.10 -40.17 -12.46
N TRP A 404 -14.11 -40.51 -11.17
CA TRP A 404 -13.81 -41.86 -10.70
C TRP A 404 -14.88 -42.90 -11.12
N ARG A 405 -16.15 -42.50 -11.20
CA ARG A 405 -17.22 -43.33 -11.77
C ARG A 405 -16.98 -43.59 -13.26
N MET A 406 -16.62 -42.55 -14.02
CA MET A 406 -16.30 -42.70 -15.44
C MET A 406 -15.09 -43.59 -15.70
N HIS A 407 -14.03 -43.44 -14.91
CA HIS A 407 -12.85 -44.28 -15.00
C HIS A 407 -13.20 -45.76 -14.77
N ARG A 408 -14.05 -46.07 -13.79
CA ARG A 408 -14.55 -47.43 -13.55
C ARG A 408 -15.34 -47.99 -14.73
N ILE A 409 -16.24 -47.20 -15.31
CA ILE A 409 -17.02 -47.61 -16.48
C ILE A 409 -16.05 -47.89 -17.64
N ARG A 410 -15.10 -46.99 -17.92
CA ARG A 410 -14.07 -47.16 -18.97
C ARG A 410 -13.23 -48.43 -18.76
N LYS A 411 -12.85 -48.73 -17.52
CA LYS A 411 -12.11 -49.97 -17.20
C LYS A 411 -12.95 -51.23 -17.45
N ARG A 412 -14.25 -51.20 -17.15
CA ARG A 412 -15.17 -52.29 -17.51
C ARG A 412 -15.31 -52.46 -19.02
N MET A 413 -15.40 -51.36 -19.78
CA MET A 413 -15.43 -51.43 -21.26
C MET A 413 -14.20 -52.13 -21.82
N ARG A 414 -13.00 -51.76 -21.37
CA ARG A 414 -11.75 -52.39 -21.82
C ARG A 414 -11.71 -53.89 -21.53
N ALA A 415 -12.31 -54.33 -20.43
CA ALA A 415 -12.40 -55.76 -20.09
C ALA A 415 -13.40 -56.52 -20.98
N VAL A 416 -14.46 -55.87 -21.46
CA VAL A 416 -15.46 -56.47 -22.35
C VAL A 416 -14.99 -56.46 -23.82
N SER A 417 -14.14 -55.52 -24.22
CA SER A 417 -13.58 -55.43 -25.58
C SER A 417 -12.34 -56.31 -25.81
N SER A 418 -11.95 -57.18 -24.87
CA SER A 418 -10.92 -58.20 -25.10
C SER A 418 -11.50 -59.61 -25.07
N PRO A 419 -12.10 -60.10 -26.16
CA PRO A 419 -12.28 -61.52 -26.36
C PRO A 419 -11.02 -62.11 -27.00
N VAL A 420 -10.55 -63.18 -26.36
CA VAL A 420 -9.92 -64.35 -26.98
C VAL A 420 -8.46 -64.18 -27.42
N GLY A 421 -7.58 -64.73 -26.58
CA GLY A 421 -6.28 -65.19 -27.01
C GLY A 421 -6.43 -66.24 -28.12
N GLY A 422 -6.17 -65.82 -29.35
CA GLY A 422 -5.66 -66.71 -30.38
C GLY A 422 -4.18 -66.95 -30.09
N ALA A 423 -3.85 -68.13 -29.56
CA ALA A 423 -2.48 -68.62 -29.57
C ALA A 423 -2.05 -68.82 -31.04
N GLY A 424 -1.22 -67.92 -31.57
CA GLY A 424 -0.73 -68.05 -32.94
C GLY A 424 0.37 -67.07 -33.29
N GLY A 425 1.60 -67.58 -33.41
CA GLY A 425 2.58 -67.11 -34.38
C GLY A 425 3.28 -65.78 -34.10
N THR A 426 4.47 -65.87 -33.49
CA THR A 426 5.54 -64.90 -33.69
C THR A 426 5.88 -64.75 -35.18
N THR A 427 5.55 -63.60 -35.78
CA THR A 427 6.29 -63.10 -36.95
C THR A 427 6.27 -61.58 -36.91
N GLY A 428 7.47 -61.00 -36.87
CA GLY A 428 7.67 -59.59 -36.57
C GLY A 428 7.17 -58.65 -37.66
N MET A 429 6.66 -57.50 -37.21
CA MET A 429 6.91 -56.23 -37.86
C MET A 429 7.17 -55.19 -36.77
N GLN A 430 8.46 -54.90 -36.60
CA GLN A 430 8.98 -53.79 -35.85
C GLN A 430 8.76 -52.54 -36.71
N ALA A 431 7.59 -51.91 -36.58
CA ALA A 431 7.36 -50.56 -37.10
C ALA A 431 7.84 -49.58 -36.02
N GLY A 432 8.91 -48.84 -36.35
CA GLY A 432 9.53 -47.87 -35.47
C GLY A 432 8.56 -46.75 -35.09
N PHE A 433 8.20 -46.72 -33.81
CA PHE A 433 7.78 -45.49 -33.14
C PHE A 433 8.92 -45.13 -32.19
N GLU A 434 9.70 -44.10 -32.57
CA GLU A 434 10.63 -43.44 -31.65
C GLU A 434 9.80 -42.73 -30.58
N GLY A 435 9.56 -43.42 -29.47
CA GLY A 435 9.12 -42.79 -28.24
C GLY A 435 10.24 -41.92 -27.70
N ILE A 436 10.08 -40.60 -27.78
CA ILE A 436 10.92 -39.65 -27.06
C ILE A 436 10.66 -39.86 -25.56
N VAL A 437 11.62 -40.49 -24.88
CA VAL A 437 11.65 -40.59 -23.42
C VAL A 437 12.14 -39.26 -22.86
N THR A 438 11.23 -38.36 -22.49
CA THR A 438 11.57 -37.20 -21.63
C THR A 438 11.59 -37.64 -20.17
N GLY A 439 12.70 -38.24 -19.74
CA GLY A 439 13.05 -38.31 -18.32
C GLY A 439 13.58 -36.96 -17.85
N PRO A 440 13.37 -36.57 -16.57
CA PRO A 440 13.86 -35.31 -16.06
C PRO A 440 15.39 -35.31 -16.04
N ARG A 441 16.02 -34.41 -16.81
CA ARG A 441 17.45 -34.11 -16.66
C ARG A 441 17.59 -33.01 -15.62
N THR A 442 18.20 -33.35 -14.49
CA THR A 442 18.68 -32.37 -13.52
C THR A 442 19.91 -31.66 -14.08
N PHE A 443 19.79 -30.35 -14.32
CA PHE A 443 20.93 -29.49 -14.60
C PHE A 443 21.39 -28.83 -13.30
N LYS A 444 22.66 -28.99 -12.94
CA LYS A 444 23.29 -28.16 -11.92
C LYS A 444 23.63 -26.81 -12.55
N VAL A 445 23.01 -25.75 -12.06
CA VAL A 445 23.38 -24.36 -12.36
C VAL A 445 24.22 -23.84 -11.20
N GLU A 446 25.39 -23.28 -11.49
CA GLU A 446 26.22 -22.60 -10.48
C GLU A 446 25.55 -21.28 -10.04
N PRO A 447 25.66 -20.88 -8.76
CA PRO A 447 25.05 -19.64 -8.29
C PRO A 447 25.77 -18.43 -8.88
N GLY A 448 25.05 -17.56 -9.61
CA GLY A 448 25.53 -16.23 -9.96
C GLY A 448 25.39 -15.78 -11.41
N VAL A 449 24.78 -16.58 -12.30
CA VAL A 449 24.54 -16.17 -13.69
C VAL A 449 23.04 -16.27 -14.01
N THR A 450 22.39 -15.13 -14.23
CA THR A 450 21.03 -15.06 -14.78
C THR A 450 21.11 -15.11 -16.31
N GLU A 451 20.82 -16.27 -16.90
CA GLU A 451 20.52 -16.40 -18.34
C GLU A 451 19.02 -16.54 -18.54
N PHE A 452 18.45 -15.74 -19.44
CA PHE A 452 17.08 -15.92 -19.93
C PHE A 452 17.09 -16.89 -21.10
N VAL A 453 16.49 -18.07 -20.92
CA VAL A 453 16.32 -19.08 -21.98
C VAL A 453 14.85 -19.18 -22.32
N TYR A 454 14.47 -18.74 -23.52
CA TYR A 454 13.17 -19.08 -24.11
C TYR A 454 13.34 -20.29 -25.04
N ALA A 455 12.59 -21.35 -24.77
CA ALA A 455 12.50 -22.50 -25.66
C ALA A 455 11.42 -22.23 -26.71
N SER A 456 11.81 -21.91 -27.94
CA SER A 456 10.94 -22.07 -29.11
C SER A 456 11.45 -23.25 -29.93
N GLY A 457 10.59 -24.25 -30.14
CA GLY A 457 10.91 -25.41 -30.96
C GLY A 457 11.05 -25.05 -32.44
N ALA A 458 12.28 -24.77 -32.88
CA ALA A 458 12.75 -24.99 -34.24
C ALA A 458 14.29 -24.81 -34.31
N LEU A 459 14.93 -25.83 -34.88
CA LEU A 459 16.35 -25.96 -35.26
C LEU A 459 17.22 -24.68 -35.29
N GLY A 460 18.20 -24.63 -34.37
CA GLY A 460 19.61 -24.52 -34.76
C GLY A 460 20.16 -23.21 -35.35
N GLN A 461 19.86 -22.03 -34.79
CA GLN A 461 20.71 -20.85 -34.98
C GLN A 461 20.91 -20.06 -33.67
N ARG A 462 22.18 -19.79 -33.32
CA ARG A 462 22.53 -18.79 -32.30
C ARG A 462 22.49 -17.42 -32.96
N GLN A 463 21.56 -16.56 -32.54
CA GLN A 463 21.63 -15.13 -32.83
C GLN A 463 22.00 -14.37 -31.57
N THR A 464 23.15 -13.68 -31.62
CA THR A 464 23.54 -12.67 -30.66
C THR A 464 22.79 -11.37 -30.99
N VAL A 465 21.86 -10.97 -30.15
CA VAL A 465 21.19 -9.67 -30.26
C VAL A 465 21.92 -8.68 -29.34
N MET A 466 22.39 -7.56 -29.90
CA MET A 466 22.99 -6.49 -29.10
C MET A 466 21.92 -5.76 -28.28
N PRO A 467 22.25 -5.28 -27.07
CA PRO A 467 21.30 -4.57 -26.21
C PRO A 467 20.84 -3.27 -26.86
N SER A 468 19.56 -2.92 -26.65
CA SER A 468 18.97 -1.69 -27.16
C SER A 468 19.58 -0.45 -26.48
N ALA A 469 19.57 0.68 -27.20
CA ALA A 469 20.15 1.96 -26.77
C ALA A 469 19.61 2.48 -25.41
N ALA A 470 18.45 1.99 -24.97
CA ALA A 470 17.87 2.31 -23.66
C ALA A 470 18.62 1.64 -22.49
N ALA A 471 19.15 0.43 -22.69
CA ALA A 471 19.95 -0.28 -21.68
C ALA A 471 21.34 0.36 -21.50
N THR A 472 21.91 0.94 -22.57
CA THR A 472 23.18 1.69 -22.50
C THR A 472 23.02 3.03 -21.79
N GLN A 473 21.86 3.69 -21.91
CA GLN A 473 21.55 4.94 -21.17
C GLN A 473 21.31 4.70 -19.67
N ALA A 474 20.68 3.58 -19.29
CA ALA A 474 20.48 3.24 -17.88
C ALA A 474 21.79 2.88 -17.16
N ALA A 475 22.75 2.26 -17.86
CA ALA A 475 24.09 1.99 -17.33
C ALA A 475 24.94 3.28 -17.22
N GLY A 476 24.77 4.23 -18.14
CA GLY A 476 25.43 5.55 -18.07
C GLY A 476 24.95 6.41 -16.89
N LEU A 477 23.66 6.33 -16.53
CA LEU A 477 23.09 7.06 -15.39
C LEU A 477 23.52 6.50 -14.03
N ARG A 478 23.82 5.19 -13.93
CA ARG A 478 24.41 4.60 -12.71
C ARG A 478 25.87 5.02 -12.48
N ALA A 479 26.63 5.31 -13.54
CA ALA A 479 28.02 5.77 -13.41
C ALA A 479 28.15 7.28 -13.11
N ALA A 480 27.12 8.09 -13.43
CA ALA A 480 27.13 9.54 -13.19
C ALA A 480 26.72 9.94 -11.75
N VAL A 481 26.08 9.05 -10.99
CA VAL A 481 25.61 9.33 -9.61
C VAL A 481 26.64 8.95 -8.54
N SER A 482 27.70 8.21 -8.88
CA SER A 482 28.74 7.78 -7.93
C SER A 482 30.09 8.50 -8.05
N GLY A 483 30.18 9.62 -8.75
CA GLY A 483 31.47 10.33 -8.88
C GLY A 483 31.38 11.76 -9.39
N GLN A 484 31.12 12.72 -8.49
CA GLN A 484 31.68 14.09 -8.45
C GLN A 484 30.76 15.03 -7.65
N VAL A 485 30.97 15.14 -6.35
CA VAL A 485 30.85 16.42 -5.62
C VAL A 485 31.92 16.42 -4.53
N GLY A 486 33.17 16.52 -4.95
CA GLY A 486 34.31 16.79 -4.10
C GLY A 486 35.16 17.82 -4.81
N VAL A 487 35.45 18.92 -4.11
CA VAL A 487 36.25 20.08 -4.55
C VAL A 487 35.47 21.10 -5.39
N GLY A 488 35.06 22.20 -4.76
CA GLY A 488 34.60 23.36 -5.53
C GLY A 488 33.82 24.47 -4.83
N LEU A 489 33.86 24.65 -3.50
CA LEU A 489 33.32 25.87 -2.85
C LEU A 489 34.11 26.24 -1.59
N SER A 490 35.41 26.53 -1.76
CA SER A 490 36.19 27.34 -0.80
C SER A 490 36.54 28.65 -1.49
N GLY A 491 35.69 29.66 -1.35
CA GLY A 491 35.99 30.98 -1.92
C GLY A 491 34.78 31.87 -2.11
N PHE A 492 34.01 32.13 -1.06
CA PHE A 492 32.98 33.20 -1.09
C PHE A 492 32.67 33.75 0.31
N SER A 493 33.68 33.92 1.17
CA SER A 493 33.47 34.48 2.53
C SER A 493 34.50 35.53 2.97
N GLU A 494 35.20 36.22 2.06
CA GLU A 494 36.11 37.33 2.43
C GLU A 494 35.84 38.67 1.71
N GLY A 495 34.75 38.81 0.95
CA GLY A 495 34.54 39.97 0.07
C GLY A 495 33.66 41.12 0.58
N LEU A 496 33.06 41.05 1.77
CA LEU A 496 31.96 41.97 2.15
C LEU A 496 32.13 42.74 3.47
N LEU A 497 33.30 42.65 4.11
CA LEU A 497 33.63 43.39 5.35
C LEU A 497 34.73 44.46 5.18
N ALA A 498 35.14 44.80 3.95
CA ALA A 498 36.21 45.77 3.68
C ALA A 498 35.74 47.07 2.99
N ARG A 499 34.47 47.48 3.14
CA ARG A 499 33.95 48.73 2.53
C ARG A 499 33.21 49.69 3.46
N VAL A 500 33.53 49.66 4.75
CA VAL A 500 33.27 50.76 5.66
C VAL A 500 34.58 51.13 6.33
N GLY A 501 35.33 52.02 5.66
CA GLY A 501 36.37 52.84 6.29
C GLY A 501 35.77 54.16 6.76
N PRO A 502 36.52 54.93 7.56
CA PRO A 502 36.06 55.84 8.61
C PRO A 502 35.06 56.92 8.20
#